data_AF-A0A0L7MQJ2-F1
#
_entry.id   AF-A0A0L7MQJ2-F1
#
_cell.length_a   1.000
_cell.length_b   1.000
_cell.length_c   1.000
_cell.angle_alpha   90.00
_cell.angle_beta   90.00
_cell.angle_gamma   90.00
#
_symmetry.space_group_name_H-M   'P 1'
#
loop_
_entity.id
_entity.type
_entity.pdbx_description
1 polymer ?
#
loop_
_entity_poly.entity_id
_entity_poly.type
_entity_poly.pdbx_seq_one_letter_code
_entity_poly.pdbx_strand_id
1 'polypeptide(L)'
;MDVIFSADDREFNNSDSLMSYLASLSPAHKLKLKVWRNRSTESLTVNLSDTKPDAMGAMNSAGFCYALAIPPMEGMNNLVWVSDIFPVADQQSQLQLRGQAAGDAFKNFLQQEKVPQASGLKGFGICSPNLNSLTTLWNAELASHRSPAFKATGSEGVVLYWRP
;
A
#
# COMPACT_ATOMS: atom_id res chain seq x y z
N MET A 1 4.97 -11.72 -10.65
CA MET A 1 4.39 -10.45 -11.12
C MET A 1 3.01 -10.79 -11.65
N ASP A 2 2.01 -10.13 -11.10
CA ASP A 2 0.62 -10.35 -11.48
C ASP A 2 0.20 -9.22 -12.42
N VAL A 3 -0.39 -9.55 -13.55
CA VAL A 3 -0.85 -8.56 -14.53
C VAL A 3 -2.36 -8.69 -14.66
N ILE A 4 -3.10 -7.64 -14.31
CA ILE A 4 -4.55 -7.62 -14.51
C ILE A 4 -4.81 -7.34 -15.99
N PHE A 5 -5.45 -8.29 -16.67
CA PHE A 5 -5.84 -8.14 -18.09
C PHE A 5 -7.24 -7.58 -18.22
N SER A 6 -8.15 -8.02 -17.36
CA SER A 6 -9.53 -7.59 -17.42
C SER A 6 -10.18 -7.53 -16.05
N ALA A 7 -11.17 -6.66 -15.94
CA ALA A 7 -12.08 -6.57 -14.81
C ALA A 7 -13.52 -6.58 -15.32
N ASP A 8 -14.35 -7.48 -14.81
CA ASP A 8 -15.72 -7.76 -15.28
C ASP A 8 -15.81 -7.93 -16.80
N ASP A 9 -14.88 -8.72 -17.35
CA ASP A 9 -14.75 -9.01 -18.78
C ASP A 9 -14.45 -7.78 -19.67
N ARG A 10 -14.10 -6.63 -19.08
CA ARG A 10 -13.54 -5.48 -19.79
C ARG A 10 -12.03 -5.51 -19.77
N GLU A 11 -11.39 -5.46 -20.92
CA GLU A 11 -9.94 -5.41 -21.03
C GLU A 11 -9.38 -4.02 -20.74
N PHE A 12 -8.24 -3.96 -20.05
CA PHE A 12 -7.54 -2.72 -19.73
C PHE A 12 -6.10 -2.81 -20.20
N ASN A 13 -5.65 -1.77 -20.91
CA ASN A 13 -4.28 -1.70 -21.44
C ASN A 13 -3.37 -0.74 -20.65
N ASN A 14 -3.92 -0.04 -19.65
CA ASN A 14 -3.17 0.84 -18.76
C ASN A 14 -3.85 0.95 -17.38
N SER A 15 -3.07 1.28 -16.36
CA SER A 15 -3.53 1.39 -14.97
C SER A 15 -4.55 2.51 -14.76
N ASP A 16 -4.42 3.66 -15.43
CA ASP A 16 -5.33 4.80 -15.27
C ASP A 16 -6.76 4.47 -15.70
N SER A 17 -6.91 3.72 -16.80
CA SER A 17 -8.20 3.25 -17.30
C SER A 17 -8.85 2.23 -16.37
N LEU A 18 -8.05 1.30 -15.83
CA LEU A 18 -8.51 0.34 -14.81
C LEU A 18 -8.96 1.08 -13.55
N MET A 19 -8.15 1.99 -13.03
CA MET A 19 -8.47 2.77 -11.83
C MET A 19 -9.74 3.60 -12.00
N SER A 20 -9.91 4.24 -13.16
CA SER A 20 -11.13 5.00 -13.49
C SER A 20 -12.37 4.10 -13.53
N TYR A 21 -12.23 2.89 -14.07
CA TYR A 21 -13.31 1.90 -14.05
C TYR A 21 -13.64 1.46 -12.62
N LEU A 22 -12.63 1.09 -11.84
CA LEU A 22 -12.83 0.69 -10.44
C LEU A 22 -13.51 1.78 -9.61
N ALA A 23 -13.18 3.06 -9.84
CA ALA A 23 -13.80 4.20 -9.18
C ALA A 23 -15.27 4.42 -9.58
N SER A 24 -15.71 3.88 -10.72
CA SER A 24 -17.11 3.96 -11.17
C SER A 24 -18.01 2.86 -10.60
N LEU A 25 -17.42 1.83 -10.00
CA LEU A 25 -18.14 0.69 -9.47
C LEU A 25 -18.71 1.00 -8.08
N SER A 26 -19.82 0.35 -7.75
CA SER A 26 -20.41 0.54 -6.45
C SER A 26 -19.49 -0.04 -5.37
N PRO A 27 -19.48 0.56 -4.17
CA PRO A 27 -19.28 -0.17 -2.93
C PRO A 27 -19.80 -1.63 -2.98
N ALA A 28 -19.04 -2.59 -2.43
CA ALA A 28 -19.32 -4.02 -2.31
C ALA A 28 -19.45 -4.80 -3.63
N HIS A 29 -19.12 -4.17 -4.76
CA HIS A 29 -19.15 -4.82 -6.07
C HIS A 29 -18.18 -6.00 -6.10
N LYS A 30 -18.69 -7.16 -6.55
CA LYS A 30 -17.92 -8.38 -6.73
C LYS A 30 -17.18 -8.32 -8.06
N LEU A 31 -16.02 -7.71 -8.04
CA LEU A 31 -15.15 -7.54 -9.19
C LEU A 31 -14.57 -8.88 -9.65
N LYS A 32 -14.79 -9.25 -10.90
CA LYS A 32 -14.15 -10.42 -11.51
C LYS A 32 -12.87 -9.98 -12.22
N LEU A 33 -11.71 -10.34 -11.69
CA LEU A 33 -10.43 -10.06 -12.32
C LEU A 33 -9.94 -11.27 -13.11
N LYS A 34 -9.47 -11.06 -14.35
CA LYS A 34 -8.57 -12.00 -15.02
C LYS A 34 -7.14 -11.52 -14.86
N VAL A 35 -6.30 -12.38 -14.31
CA VAL A 35 -4.94 -12.03 -13.91
C VAL A 35 -3.97 -13.02 -14.54
N TRP A 36 -2.89 -12.52 -15.16
CA TRP A 36 -1.72 -13.34 -15.45
C TRP A 36 -0.97 -13.57 -14.15
N ARG A 37 -0.85 -14.82 -13.73
CA ARG A 37 -0.02 -15.21 -12.59
C ARG A 37 0.62 -16.56 -12.90
N ASN A 38 1.91 -16.70 -12.58
CA ASN A 38 2.66 -17.97 -12.74
C ASN A 38 2.56 -18.60 -14.15
N ARG A 39 2.64 -17.78 -15.20
CA ARG A 39 2.51 -18.20 -16.62
C ARG A 39 1.14 -18.78 -17.00
N SER A 40 0.12 -18.47 -16.22
CA SER A 40 -1.25 -18.92 -16.47
C SER A 40 -2.22 -17.76 -16.25
N THR A 41 -3.40 -17.86 -16.87
CA THR A 41 -4.50 -16.93 -16.62
C THR A 41 -5.38 -17.50 -15.52
N GLU A 42 -5.54 -16.75 -14.44
CA GLU A 42 -6.43 -17.06 -13.32
C GLU A 42 -7.60 -16.08 -13.30
N SER A 43 -8.77 -16.56 -12.88
CA SER A 43 -9.93 -15.70 -12.61
C SER A 43 -10.12 -15.59 -11.10
N LEU A 44 -10.10 -14.35 -10.60
CA LEU A 44 -10.30 -14.03 -9.18
C LEU A 44 -11.59 -13.24 -9.03
N THR A 45 -12.32 -13.46 -7.93
CA THR A 45 -13.43 -12.58 -7.53
C THR A 45 -12.98 -11.80 -6.30
N VAL A 46 -13.00 -10.49 -6.39
CA VAL A 46 -12.58 -9.57 -5.33
C VAL A 46 -13.77 -8.70 -4.95
N ASN A 47 -14.00 -8.51 -3.66
CA ASN A 47 -15.04 -7.58 -3.22
C ASN A 47 -14.40 -6.20 -3.10
N LEU A 48 -14.92 -5.21 -3.84
CA LEU A 48 -14.53 -3.82 -3.67
C LEU A 48 -15.07 -3.30 -2.34
N SER A 49 -14.20 -2.76 -1.50
CA SER A 49 -14.60 -2.17 -0.22
C SER A 49 -15.22 -0.78 -0.44
N ASP A 50 -16.33 -0.51 0.25
CA ASP A 50 -17.12 0.72 0.16
C ASP A 50 -16.38 1.98 0.55
N THR A 51 -15.37 1.83 1.38
CA THR A 51 -14.62 2.90 2.00
C THR A 51 -13.23 2.38 2.31
N LYS A 52 -12.21 3.21 2.08
CA LYS A 52 -11.02 3.18 2.93
C LYS A 52 -11.54 3.46 4.34
N PRO A 53 -11.45 2.53 5.30
CA PRO A 53 -11.91 2.80 6.65
C PRO A 53 -11.20 4.07 7.13
N ASP A 54 -12.00 5.06 7.49
CA ASP A 54 -11.53 6.42 7.66
C ASP A 54 -10.34 6.44 8.63
N ALA A 55 -9.14 6.74 8.13
CA ALA A 55 -7.98 6.95 9.00
C ALA A 55 -8.23 8.12 9.96
N MET A 56 -9.11 9.05 9.53
CA MET A 56 -9.52 10.22 10.28
C MET A 56 -10.59 9.95 11.34
N GLY A 57 -11.19 8.75 11.37
CA GLY A 57 -12.17 8.37 12.40
C GLY A 57 -11.60 8.30 13.83
N ALA A 58 -10.29 8.45 13.98
CA ALA A 58 -9.58 8.40 15.26
C ALA A 58 -8.77 9.67 15.55
N MET A 59 -9.33 10.87 15.30
CA MET A 59 -8.70 12.15 15.72
C MET A 59 -8.36 12.20 17.22
N ASN A 60 -9.00 11.35 18.04
CA ASN A 60 -8.74 11.22 19.49
C ASN A 60 -7.63 10.22 19.84
N SER A 61 -6.86 9.74 18.87
CA SER A 61 -5.75 8.82 19.10
C SER A 61 -4.56 9.53 19.75
N ALA A 62 -3.83 8.82 20.64
CA ALA A 62 -2.63 9.35 21.30
C ALA A 62 -1.45 9.53 20.34
N GLY A 63 -1.45 8.75 19.25
CA GLY A 63 -0.58 8.97 18.10
C GLY A 63 -1.08 8.29 16.83
N PHE A 64 -0.31 8.46 15.77
CA PHE A 64 -0.58 7.94 14.44
C PHE A 64 0.70 7.37 13.86
N CYS A 65 0.59 6.36 13.00
CA CYS A 65 1.72 5.77 12.30
C CYS A 65 1.38 5.47 10.84
N TYR A 66 2.40 5.39 10.00
CA TYR A 66 2.35 4.61 8.77
C TYR A 66 3.60 3.71 8.71
N ALA A 67 3.49 2.61 7.98
CA ALA A 67 4.57 1.68 7.74
C ALA A 67 4.95 1.66 6.26
N LEU A 68 6.19 1.29 5.98
CA LEU A 68 6.71 1.12 4.64
C LEU A 68 7.62 -0.10 4.59
N ALA A 69 7.62 -0.78 3.45
CA ALA A 69 8.57 -1.86 3.15
C ALA A 69 9.27 -1.54 1.84
N ILE A 70 10.58 -1.29 1.92
CA ILE A 70 11.41 -0.85 0.80
C ILE A 70 12.47 -1.92 0.51
N PRO A 71 12.71 -2.27 -0.77
CA PRO A 71 13.77 -3.18 -1.15
C PRO A 71 15.16 -2.52 -1.02
N PRO A 72 16.27 -3.29 -1.05
CA PRO A 72 17.60 -2.71 -1.12
C PRO A 72 17.71 -1.79 -2.36
N MET A 73 18.21 -0.57 -2.18
CA MET A 73 18.25 0.48 -3.23
C MET A 73 19.20 0.19 -4.41
N GLU A 74 19.82 -0.99 -4.47
CA GLU A 74 20.83 -1.33 -5.49
C GLU A 74 20.24 -1.92 -6.79
N GLY A 75 18.92 -1.85 -6.98
CA GLY A 75 18.22 -2.48 -8.12
C GLY A 75 17.32 -1.55 -8.92
N MET A 76 17.03 -1.95 -10.16
CA MET A 76 15.91 -1.45 -10.97
C MET A 76 14.67 -2.33 -10.74
N ASN A 77 13.48 -1.80 -11.04
CA ASN A 77 12.18 -2.47 -10.87
C ASN A 77 11.80 -2.75 -9.40
N ASN A 78 11.99 -1.76 -8.54
CA ASN A 78 11.66 -1.89 -7.11
C ASN A 78 10.15 -1.75 -6.87
N LEU A 79 9.61 -2.62 -6.03
CA LEU A 79 8.27 -2.45 -5.47
C LEU A 79 8.39 -1.93 -4.05
N VAL A 80 7.92 -0.71 -3.83
CA VAL A 80 7.83 -0.09 -2.49
C VAL A 80 6.39 -0.19 -1.99
N TRP A 81 6.22 -0.76 -0.81
CA TRP A 81 4.92 -0.89 -0.16
C TRP A 81 4.79 0.17 0.92
N VAL A 82 3.66 0.86 0.95
CA VAL A 82 3.37 1.90 1.94
C VAL A 82 2.00 1.62 2.53
N SER A 83 1.84 1.64 3.85
CA SER A 83 0.54 1.56 4.48
C SER A 83 -0.16 2.93 4.44
N ASP A 84 -1.48 2.94 4.53
CA ASP A 84 -2.19 4.12 4.99
C ASP A 84 -1.78 4.51 6.43
N ILE A 85 -2.06 5.77 6.79
CA ILE A 85 -1.95 6.22 8.17
C ILE A 85 -2.99 5.49 9.03
N PHE A 86 -2.58 5.01 10.20
CA PHE A 86 -3.44 4.37 11.18
C PHE A 86 -3.20 4.92 12.60
N PRO A 87 -4.23 4.92 13.46
CA PRO A 87 -4.11 5.36 14.85
C PRO A 87 -3.38 4.34 15.73
N VAL A 88 -2.66 4.83 16.74
CA VAL A 88 -2.04 4.02 17.81
C VAL A 88 -2.32 4.63 19.19
N ALA A 89 -2.47 3.77 20.20
CA ALA A 89 -2.76 4.20 21.56
C ALA A 89 -1.52 4.74 22.32
N ASP A 90 -0.32 4.65 21.73
CA ASP A 90 0.94 5.03 22.34
C ASP A 90 1.12 6.56 22.41
N GLN A 91 1.65 7.04 23.53
CA GLN A 91 2.02 8.45 23.72
C GLN A 91 3.43 8.75 23.20
N GLN A 92 3.78 10.04 23.11
CA GLN A 92 4.98 10.54 22.42
C GLN A 92 6.29 9.79 22.73
N SER A 93 6.53 9.40 23.98
CA SER A 93 7.76 8.69 24.38
C SER A 93 7.88 7.26 23.84
N GLN A 94 6.77 6.63 23.45
CA GLN A 94 6.71 5.24 22.97
C GLN A 94 6.57 5.13 21.44
N LEU A 95 6.26 6.25 20.76
CA LEU A 95 6.00 6.24 19.32
C LEU A 95 7.19 5.79 18.47
N GLN A 96 8.42 6.04 18.92
CA GLN A 96 9.60 5.59 18.18
C GLN A 96 9.72 4.05 18.18
N LEU A 97 9.51 3.42 19.34
CA LEU A 97 9.49 1.96 19.47
C LEU A 97 8.31 1.36 18.70
N ARG A 98 7.14 2.03 18.74
CA ARG A 98 5.97 1.65 17.94
C ARG A 98 6.27 1.69 16.44
N GLY A 99 7.00 2.69 15.97
CA GLY A 99 7.39 2.81 14.56
C GLY A 99 8.20 1.61 14.08
N GLN A 100 9.22 1.21 14.85
CA GLN A 100 10.01 0.03 14.52
C GLN A 100 9.13 -1.25 14.50
N ALA A 101 8.32 -1.45 15.53
CA ALA A 101 7.43 -2.61 15.62
C ALA A 101 6.41 -2.65 14.47
N ALA A 102 5.86 -1.51 14.08
CA ALA A 102 4.93 -1.39 12.95
C ALA A 102 5.59 -1.73 11.62
N GLY A 103 6.83 -1.25 11.38
CA GLY A 103 7.58 -1.57 10.17
C GLY A 103 7.86 -3.07 10.03
N ASP A 104 8.28 -3.72 11.12
CA ASP A 104 8.51 -5.17 11.13
C ASP A 104 7.21 -5.97 10.96
N ALA A 105 6.14 -5.55 11.63
CA ALA A 105 4.82 -6.17 11.47
C ALA A 105 4.31 -6.06 10.02
N PHE A 106 4.47 -4.89 9.39
CA PHE A 106 4.05 -4.67 8.01
C PHE A 106 4.84 -5.51 7.01
N LYS A 107 6.17 -5.57 7.18
CA LYS A 107 7.04 -6.47 6.40
C LYS A 107 6.59 -7.92 6.51
N ASN A 108 6.31 -8.39 7.73
CA ASN A 108 5.87 -9.77 7.98
C ASN A 108 4.48 -10.04 7.37
N PHE A 109 3.55 -9.08 7.47
CA PHE A 109 2.24 -9.15 6.82
C PHE A 109 2.38 -9.36 5.31
N LEU A 110 3.18 -8.54 4.63
CA LEU A 110 3.41 -8.66 3.20
C LEU A 110 4.01 -10.03 2.82
N GLN A 111 4.84 -10.62 3.70
CA GLN A 111 5.45 -11.95 3.48
C GLN A 111 4.40 -13.06 3.61
N GLN A 112 3.51 -12.95 4.59
CA GLN A 112 2.41 -13.90 4.82
C GLN A 112 1.40 -13.88 3.67
N GLU A 113 1.08 -12.69 3.16
CA GLU A 113 0.17 -12.49 2.02
C GLU A 113 0.77 -12.94 0.68
N LYS A 114 2.02 -13.44 0.68
CA LYS A 114 2.75 -13.90 -0.52
C LYS A 114 2.76 -12.85 -1.64
N VAL A 115 2.75 -11.59 -1.25
CA VAL A 115 2.89 -10.48 -2.20
C VAL A 115 4.24 -10.63 -2.90
N PRO A 116 4.37 -10.36 -4.21
CA PRO A 116 5.66 -10.38 -4.87
C PRO A 116 6.64 -9.41 -4.19
N GLN A 117 7.66 -9.97 -3.56
CA GLN A 117 8.63 -9.22 -2.76
C GLN A 117 10.01 -9.30 -3.40
N ALA A 118 10.73 -8.17 -3.39
CA ALA A 118 12.16 -8.21 -3.63
C ALA A 118 12.87 -8.92 -2.47
N SER A 119 13.98 -9.60 -2.77
CA SER A 119 14.83 -10.17 -1.73
C SER A 119 15.35 -9.07 -0.80
N GLY A 120 15.20 -9.24 0.51
CA GLY A 120 15.80 -8.33 1.50
C GLY A 120 15.00 -7.06 1.79
N LEU A 121 13.67 -7.08 1.67
CA LEU A 121 12.80 -5.98 2.11
C LEU A 121 13.13 -5.54 3.55
N LYS A 122 13.27 -4.24 3.73
CA LYS A 122 13.39 -3.60 5.04
C LYS A 122 12.06 -2.93 5.40
N GLY A 123 11.56 -3.24 6.59
CA GLY A 123 10.39 -2.59 7.16
C GLY A 123 10.79 -1.36 7.95
N PHE A 124 10.07 -0.26 7.76
CA PHE A 124 10.17 0.93 8.59
C PHE A 124 8.77 1.38 8.99
N GLY A 125 8.66 2.02 10.15
CA GLY A 125 7.44 2.70 10.55
C GLY A 125 7.76 4.06 11.11
N ILE A 126 6.94 5.02 10.72
CA ILE A 126 7.07 6.42 11.11
C ILE A 126 5.81 6.76 11.89
N CYS A 127 6.01 7.24 13.12
CA CYS A 127 4.94 7.55 14.04
C CYS A 127 5.08 8.98 14.55
N SER A 128 3.95 9.63 14.80
CA SER A 128 3.87 11.01 15.28
C SER A 128 2.63 11.19 16.15
N PRO A 129 2.70 11.98 17.23
CA PRO A 129 1.51 12.37 17.98
C PRO A 129 0.65 13.36 17.18
N ASN A 130 1.23 14.03 16.18
CA ASN A 130 0.57 15.02 15.32
C ASN A 130 0.22 14.39 13.97
N LEU A 131 -1.08 14.25 13.70
CA LEU A 131 -1.61 13.72 12.45
C LEU A 131 -1.23 14.57 11.22
N ASN A 132 -1.24 15.89 11.34
CA ASN A 132 -0.90 16.77 10.21
C ASN A 132 0.57 16.62 9.83
N SER A 133 1.47 16.58 10.80
CA SER A 133 2.90 16.32 10.54
C SER A 133 3.11 14.96 9.87
N LEU A 134 2.42 13.91 10.34
CA LEU A 134 2.51 12.59 9.75
C LEU A 134 1.95 12.55 8.33
N THR A 135 0.82 13.23 8.10
CA THR A 135 0.17 13.34 6.79
C THR A 135 1.09 14.03 5.78
N THR A 136 1.81 15.07 6.20
CA THR A 136 2.81 15.73 5.34
C THR A 136 3.95 14.77 4.96
N LEU A 137 4.50 14.02 5.93
CA LEU A 137 5.55 13.04 5.66
C LEU A 137 5.07 11.92 4.74
N TRP A 138 3.87 11.39 5.01
CA TRP A 138 3.25 10.35 4.20
C TRP A 138 2.98 10.83 2.77
N ASN A 139 2.44 12.04 2.58
CA ASN A 139 2.24 12.60 1.25
C ASN A 139 3.56 12.83 0.50
N ALA A 140 4.62 13.24 1.19
CA ALA A 140 5.94 13.38 0.61
C ALA A 140 6.52 12.02 0.16
N GLU A 141 6.33 10.97 0.98
CA GLU A 141 6.67 9.59 0.64
C GLU A 141 5.91 9.10 -0.60
N LEU A 142 4.59 9.35 -0.67
CA LEU A 142 3.81 8.99 -1.85
C LEU A 142 4.24 9.76 -3.10
N ALA A 143 4.57 11.04 -2.95
CA ALA A 143 5.03 11.87 -4.05
C ALA A 143 6.40 11.40 -4.58
N SER A 144 7.31 10.95 -3.70
CA SER A 144 8.63 10.44 -4.10
C SER A 144 8.49 9.21 -5.02
N HIS A 145 7.59 8.28 -4.67
CA HIS A 145 7.32 7.06 -5.43
C HIS A 145 6.52 7.29 -6.72
N ARG A 146 5.89 8.46 -6.86
CA ARG A 146 5.21 8.85 -8.10
C ARG A 146 6.07 9.69 -9.03
N SER A 147 7.26 10.10 -8.57
CA SER A 147 8.14 10.99 -9.33
C SER A 147 8.62 10.34 -10.64
N PRO A 148 8.84 11.13 -11.72
CA PRO A 148 9.38 10.62 -12.97
C PRO A 148 10.71 9.89 -12.80
N ALA A 149 11.58 10.37 -11.90
CA ALA A 149 12.87 9.76 -11.61
C ALA A 149 12.72 8.36 -11.01
N PHE A 150 11.78 8.17 -10.08
CA PHE A 150 11.50 6.86 -9.50
C PHE A 150 10.93 5.90 -10.56
N LYS A 151 9.92 6.36 -11.33
CA LYS A 151 9.32 5.56 -12.40
C LYS A 151 10.30 5.19 -13.52
N ALA A 152 11.28 6.04 -13.82
CA ALA A 152 12.30 5.77 -14.83
C ALA A 152 13.19 4.56 -14.51
N THR A 153 13.26 4.16 -13.23
CA THR A 153 13.95 2.93 -12.81
C THR A 153 13.10 1.67 -12.99
N GLY A 154 11.89 1.78 -13.55
CA GLY A 154 10.89 0.71 -13.61
C GLY A 154 10.25 0.40 -12.25
N SER A 155 10.48 1.23 -11.23
CA SER A 155 9.97 1.03 -9.88
C SER A 155 8.55 1.56 -9.71
N GLU A 156 7.79 0.92 -8.83
CA GLU A 156 6.38 1.21 -8.56
C GLU A 156 6.13 1.30 -7.05
N GLY A 157 5.27 2.25 -6.67
CA GLY A 157 4.83 2.44 -5.28
C GLY A 157 3.41 1.92 -5.10
N VAL A 158 3.21 1.04 -4.12
CA VAL A 158 1.91 0.44 -3.82
C VAL A 158 1.45 0.88 -2.44
N VAL A 159 0.25 1.46 -2.37
CA VAL A 159 -0.38 1.84 -1.11
C VAL A 159 -1.37 0.77 -0.69
N LEU A 160 -1.24 0.28 0.54
CA LEU A 160 -2.14 -0.70 1.12
C LEU A 160 -2.87 -0.12 2.32
N TYR A 161 -4.15 -0.46 2.43
CA TYR A 161 -4.83 -0.33 3.70
C TYR A 161 -4.35 -1.45 4.63
N TRP A 162 -3.66 -1.09 5.71
CA TRP A 162 -3.12 -2.01 6.69
C TRP A 162 -3.10 -1.38 8.08
N ARG A 163 -3.36 -2.19 9.11
CA ARG A 163 -3.20 -1.85 10.52
C ARG A 163 -2.62 -3.08 11.24
N PRO A 164 -1.69 -2.90 12.19
CA PRO A 164 -1.09 -4.00 12.96
C PRO A 164 -2.07 -4.66 13.92
#